data_AF-A0A365T6D4-F1
#
_entry.id   AF-A0A365T6D4-F1
#
_cell.length_a   1.000
_cell.length_b   1.000
_cell.length_c   1.000
_cell.angle_alpha   90.00
_cell.angle_beta   90.00
_cell.angle_gamma   90.00
#
_symmetry.space_group_name_H-M   'P 1'
#
loop_
_entity.id
_entity.type
_entity.pdbx_description
1 polymer ?
#
loop_
_entity_poly.entity_id
_entity_poly.type
_entity_poly.pdbx_seq_one_letter_code
_entity_poly.pdbx_strand_id
1 'polypeptide(L)' 'AERISDRIGFIYNGELVEAGPPEQIFEDPNDRRTQQFVDGELMYEVDEEQTSPQMSSVSASE' A
#
# COMPACT_ATOMS: atom_id res chain seq x y z
N ALA A 1 -7.38 -6.30 -16.13
CA ALA A 1 -6.35 -6.96 -15.30
C ALA A 1 -6.94 -8.27 -14.83
N GLU A 2 -6.27 -9.40 -15.11
CA GLU A 2 -6.72 -10.72 -14.66
C GLU A 2 -6.05 -11.01 -13.31
N ARG A 3 -6.83 -11.41 -12.30
CA ARG A 3 -6.33 -11.66 -10.94
C ARG A 3 -5.78 -13.08 -10.91
N ILE A 4 -4.45 -13.22 -10.79
CA ILE A 4 -3.76 -14.53 -10.86
C ILE A 4 -3.67 -15.19 -9.47
N SER A 5 -3.90 -14.45 -8.38
CA SER A 5 -3.78 -14.95 -7.02
C SER A 5 -5.06 -15.63 -6.51
N ASP A 6 -4.96 -16.83 -5.94
CA ASP A 6 -6.07 -17.48 -5.23
C ASP A 6 -6.47 -16.73 -3.95
N ARG A 7 -5.53 -15.96 -3.36
CA ARG A 7 -5.73 -15.19 -2.12
C ARG A 7 -4.90 -13.92 -2.10
N ILE A 8 -5.40 -12.92 -1.38
CA ILE A 8 -4.76 -11.61 -1.17
C ILE A 8 -4.70 -11.34 0.33
N GLY A 9 -3.62 -10.71 0.78
CA GLY A 9 -3.48 -10.15 2.12
C GLY A 9 -3.25 -8.63 2.04
N PHE A 10 -4.02 -7.86 2.79
CA PHE A 10 -3.82 -6.43 2.99
C PHE A 10 -3.02 -6.20 4.28
N ILE A 11 -1.87 -5.55 4.15
CA ILE A 11 -0.99 -5.21 5.27
C ILE A 11 -0.92 -3.68 5.38
N TYR A 12 -1.10 -3.18 6.60
CA TYR A 12 -1.01 -1.75 6.89
C TYR A 12 -0.32 -1.54 8.24
N ASN A 13 0.65 -0.61 8.29
CA ASN A 13 1.47 -0.32 9.47
C ASN A 13 2.10 -1.57 10.12
N GLY A 14 2.54 -2.52 9.29
CA GLY A 14 3.18 -3.77 9.75
C GLY A 14 2.21 -4.83 10.27
N GLU A 15 0.90 -4.59 10.21
CA GLU A 15 -0.14 -5.53 10.63
C GLU A 15 -0.84 -6.14 9.41
N LEU A 16 -1.08 -7.46 9.43
CA LEU A 16 -1.99 -8.10 8.48
C LEU A 16 -3.43 -7.79 8.88
N VAL A 17 -4.05 -6.86 8.14
CA VAL A 17 -5.39 -6.34 8.43
C VAL A 17 -6.48 -7.29 7.92
N GLU A 18 -6.33 -7.80 6.71
CA GLU A 18 -7.33 -8.70 6.11
C GLU A 18 -6.70 -9.66 5.10
N ALA A 19 -7.24 -10.88 4.98
CA ALA A 19 -6.80 -11.82 3.96
C ALA A 19 -7.94 -12.71 3.45
N GLY A 20 -8.11 -12.80 2.14
CA GLY A 20 -9.27 -13.46 1.52
C GLY A 20 -9.11 -13.68 0.02
N PRO A 21 -10.14 -14.24 -0.65
CA PRO A 21 -10.17 -14.28 -2.11
C PRO A 21 -10.22 -12.85 -2.66
N PRO A 22 -9.73 -12.61 -3.88
CA PRO A 22 -9.66 -11.27 -4.42
C PRO A 22 -11.00 -10.55 -4.51
N GLU A 23 -12.09 -11.26 -4.79
CA GLU A 23 -13.45 -10.71 -4.85
C GLU A 23 -13.84 -10.11 -3.50
N GLN A 24 -13.55 -10.79 -2.39
CA GLN A 24 -13.82 -10.26 -1.05
C GLN A 24 -13.01 -8.99 -0.77
N ILE A 25 -11.71 -8.99 -1.08
CA ILE A 25 -10.85 -7.86 -0.75
C ILE A 25 -11.20 -6.60 -1.56
N PHE A 26 -11.58 -6.76 -2.83
CA PHE A 26 -11.81 -5.63 -3.72
C PHE A 26 -13.29 -5.21 -3.87
N GLU A 27 -14.25 -6.09 -3.58
CA GLU A 27 -15.68 -5.83 -3.83
C GLU A 27 -16.49 -5.71 -2.54
N ASP A 28 -16.19 -6.51 -1.51
CA ASP A 28 -16.89 -6.50 -0.22
C ASP A 28 -15.92 -6.74 0.97
N PRO A 29 -14.99 -5.80 1.21
CA PRO A 29 -14.00 -5.96 2.27
C PRO A 29 -14.65 -5.91 3.66
N ASN A 30 -14.15 -6.73 4.58
CA ASN A 30 -14.72 -6.86 5.93
C ASN A 30 -14.12 -5.86 6.91
N ASP A 31 -12.89 -5.38 6.65
CA ASP A 31 -12.24 -4.35 7.44
C ASP A 31 -12.37 -2.97 6.76
N ARG A 32 -12.78 -1.97 7.55
CA ARG A 32 -12.95 -0.59 7.08
C ARG A 32 -11.66 0.02 6.55
N ARG A 33 -10.48 -0.38 7.04
CA ARG A 33 -9.18 0.06 6.54
C ARG A 33 -8.92 -0.48 5.13
N THR A 34 -9.29 -1.74 4.88
CA THR A 34 -9.23 -2.34 3.55
C THR A 34 -10.17 -1.60 2.59
N GLN A 35 -11.40 -1.27 3.01
CA GLN A 35 -12.33 -0.46 2.22
C GLN A 35 -11.72 0.90 1.84
N GLN A 36 -11.21 1.66 2.81
CA GLN A 36 -10.58 2.96 2.56
C GLN A 36 -9.36 2.85 1.63
N PHE A 37 -8.60 1.76 1.70
CA PHE A 37 -7.48 1.50 0.78
C PHE A 37 -7.98 1.26 -0.65
N VAL A 38 -9.01 0.42 -0.83
CA VAL A 38 -9.61 0.13 -2.13
C VAL A 38 -10.24 1.37 -2.76
N ASP A 39 -10.88 2.21 -1.94
CA ASP A 39 -11.47 3.48 -2.38
C ASP A 39 -10.42 4.57 -2.66
N GLY A 40 -9.15 4.32 -2.34
CA GLY A 40 -8.05 5.26 -2.52
C GLY A 40 -8.02 6.40 -1.50
N GLU A 41 -8.79 6.29 -0.41
CA GLU A 41 -8.82 7.26 0.69
C GLU A 41 -7.65 7.12 1.65
N LEU A 42 -7.00 5.94 1.67
CA LEU A 42 -5.83 5.68 2.48
C LEU A 42 -4.56 6.22 1.78
N MET A 43 -4.40 7.54 1.73
CA MET A 43 -3.11 8.15 1.37
C MET A 43 -2.17 8.11 2.57
N TYR A 44 -0.90 7.82 2.28
CA TYR A 44 0.20 7.77 3.24
C TYR A 44 0.28 9.05 4.08
N GLU A 45 0.32 8.89 5.40
CA GLU A 45 0.89 9.92 6.26
C GLU A 45 2.36 10.03 5.86
N VAL A 46 2.75 11.14 5.22
CA VAL A 46 4.16 11.45 5.03
C VAL A 46 4.72 11.75 6.41
N ASP A 47 5.42 10.76 6.99
CA ASP A 47 6.34 11.02 8.09
C ASP A 47 7.42 11.98 7.55
N GLU A 48 7.30 13.27 7.86
CA GLU A 48 8.20 14.33 7.41
C GLU A 48 9.68 14.10 7.80
N GLU A 49 9.95 13.10 8.65
CA GLU A 49 11.30 12.72 9.09
C GLU A 49 12.09 11.84 8.11
N GLN A 50 11.47 11.21 7.11
CA GLN A 50 12.19 10.30 6.19
C GLN A 50 12.38 10.79 4.75
N THR A 51 11.86 11.96 4.38
CA THR A 51 12.16 12.60 3.08
C THR A 51 13.27 13.64 3.21
N SER A 52 14.44 13.27 3.75
CA SER A 52 15.65 14.03 3.47
C SER A 52 16.15 13.63 2.08
N PRO A 53 16.19 14.52 1.07
CA PRO A 53 16.80 14.19 -0.21
C PRO A 53 18.31 14.10 0.02
N GLN A 54 18.82 12.89 0.33
CA GLN A 54 20.23 12.57 0.16
C GLN A 54 20.51 12.33 -1.33
N MET A 55 20.24 13.35 -2.16
CA MET A 55 20.91 13.53 -3.44
C MET A 55 21.80 14.76 -3.30
N SER A 56 22.83 14.64 -2.47
CA SER A 56 24.06 15.39 -2.65
C SER A 56 25.15 14.41 -3.05
N SER A 57 25.77 14.70 -4.20
CA SER A 57 27.01 14.13 -4.74
C SER A 57 27.00 12.67 -5.21
N VAL A 58 26.75 12.45 -6.51
CA VAL A 58 27.78 11.77 -7.30
C VAL A 58 27.99 12.52 -8.63
N SER A 59 29.16 13.15 -8.68
CA SER A 59 30.00 13.54 -9.80
C SER A 59 29.41 14.16 -11.07
N ALA A 60 29.78 15.43 -11.27
CA ALA A 60 30.22 15.91 -12.55
C ALA A 60 31.20 14.92 -13.19
N SER A 61 30.93 14.49 -14.43
CA SER A 61 31.89 14.08 -15.48
C SER A 61 31.12 13.38 -16.61
N GLU A 62 30.73 14.11 -17.64
CA GLU A 62 30.99 13.83 -19.08
C GLU A 62 30.50 14.98 -19.95
#